data_AF-A0A7C6NRR9-F1
#
_entry.id   AF-A0A7C6NRR9-F1
#
_cell.length_a   1.000
_cell.length_b   1.000
_cell.length_c   1.000
_cell.angle_alpha   90.00
_cell.angle_beta   90.00
_cell.angle_gamma   90.00
#
_symmetry.space_group_name_H-M   'P 1'
#
loop_
_entity.id
_entity.type
_entity.pdbx_description
1 polymer ?
#
loop_
_entity_poly.entity_id
_entity_poly.type
_entity_poly.pdbx_seq_one_letter_code
_entity_poly.pdbx_strand_id
1 'polypeptide(L)'
;MSRKKYINAYETVYEYDEDGRETRRVNYRGDIYEIVTDEVNIKKYKVTQIIIVVLVFLIQLALGFINNAGGRILYVSLPYLIAFLPMAYWFIAATRLPSEKKELRLEIVDLGFKRSKVMSLLIAIFSGIAILGAIVFLIFFSEGNILKDLLFLLGQLIVFTLALFAHLQSRKIIFRKIDRGD
;
A
#
# COMPACT_ATOMS: atom_id res chain seq x y z
N MET A 1 9.39 -6.01 11.48
CA MET A 1 9.00 -7.42 11.73
C MET A 1 10.11 -8.33 11.24
N SER A 2 10.59 -9.23 12.09
CA SER A 2 11.71 -10.12 11.77
C SER A 2 11.27 -11.22 10.79
N ARG A 3 12.10 -11.48 9.77
CA ARG A 3 11.95 -12.59 8.79
C ARG A 3 11.71 -13.94 9.49
N LYS A 4 12.24 -14.10 10.72
CA LYS A 4 12.03 -15.27 11.59
C LYS A 4 10.57 -15.58 11.88
N LYS A 5 9.69 -14.57 12.01
CA LYS A 5 8.24 -14.78 12.28
C LYS A 5 7.56 -15.58 11.17
N TYR A 6 7.91 -15.30 9.91
CA TYR A 6 7.31 -15.98 8.76
C TYR A 6 7.99 -17.32 8.48
N ILE A 7 9.31 -17.43 8.71
CA ILE A 7 10.03 -18.70 8.53
C ILE A 7 9.59 -19.74 9.56
N ASN A 8 9.41 -19.35 10.82
CA ASN A 8 8.97 -20.24 11.89
C ASN A 8 7.52 -20.74 11.72
N ALA A 9 6.75 -20.14 10.80
CA ALA A 9 5.42 -20.61 10.45
C ALA A 9 5.43 -21.79 9.47
N TYR A 10 6.60 -22.22 9.01
CA TYR A 10 6.78 -23.36 8.12
C TYR A 10 7.65 -24.42 8.77
N GLU A 11 7.20 -25.67 8.70
CA GLU A 11 7.96 -26.85 9.11
C GLU A 11 8.29 -27.69 7.89
N THR A 12 9.51 -28.18 7.81
CA THR A 12 9.90 -29.16 6.79
C THR A 12 9.52 -30.54 7.32
N VAL A 13 8.52 -31.16 6.72
CA VAL A 13 8.13 -32.54 6.98
C VAL A 13 8.72 -33.42 5.89
N TYR A 14 9.35 -34.52 6.30
CA TYR A 14 9.90 -35.52 5.39
C TYR A 14 8.89 -36.66 5.31
N GLU A 15 8.25 -36.82 4.15
CA GLU A 15 7.36 -37.95 3.86
C GLU A 15 8.13 -38.97 3.03
N TYR A 16 8.06 -40.25 3.41
CA TYR A 16 8.63 -41.34 2.64
C TYR A 16 7.54 -41.91 1.73
N ASP A 17 7.80 -41.96 0.44
CA ASP A 17 6.92 -42.60 -0.55
C ASP A 17 6.91 -44.14 -0.35
N GLU A 18 5.99 -44.87 -0.97
CA GLU A 18 5.91 -46.35 -0.87
C GLU A 18 7.21 -47.05 -1.33
N ASP A 19 7.99 -46.38 -2.19
CA ASP A 19 9.31 -46.82 -2.68
C ASP A 19 10.49 -46.39 -1.76
N GLY A 20 10.22 -45.86 -0.56
CA GLY A 20 11.25 -45.44 0.40
C GLY A 20 11.99 -44.16 0.02
N ARG A 21 11.49 -43.40 -0.97
CA ARG A 21 12.09 -42.12 -1.40
C ARG A 21 11.64 -40.98 -0.49
N GLU A 22 12.61 -40.21 0.00
CA GLU A 22 12.35 -39.05 0.85
C GLU A 22 11.81 -37.87 0.00
N THR A 23 10.56 -37.49 0.26
CA THR A 23 9.96 -36.28 -0.31
C THR A 23 9.87 -35.19 0.75
N ARG A 24 10.54 -34.08 0.47
CA ARG A 24 10.55 -32.90 1.35
C ARG A 24 9.29 -32.09 1.10
N ARG A 25 8.35 -32.07 2.06
CA ARG A 25 7.17 -31.19 2.03
C ARG A 25 7.29 -30.07 3.06
N VAL A 26 6.97 -28.85 2.65
CA VAL A 26 6.97 -27.68 3.54
C VAL A 26 5.54 -27.39 3.97
N ASN A 27 5.20 -27.74 5.22
CA ASN A 27 3.88 -27.55 5.79
C ASN A 27 3.80 -26.22 6.56
N TYR A 28 2.73 -25.46 6.35
CA TYR A 28 2.48 -24.21 7.07
C TYR A 28 1.76 -24.52 8.39
N ARG A 29 2.41 -24.22 9.53
CA ARG A 29 1.88 -24.33 10.90
C ARG A 29 1.50 -22.99 11.52
N GLY A 30 1.64 -21.89 10.79
CA GLY A 30 1.28 -20.56 11.30
C GLY A 30 -0.23 -20.29 11.33
N ASP A 31 -0.60 -19.17 11.95
CA ASP A 31 -1.98 -18.70 12.00
C ASP A 31 -2.58 -18.55 10.59
N ILE A 32 -3.80 -19.06 10.44
CA ILE A 32 -4.63 -18.94 9.25
C ILE A 32 -5.75 -17.96 9.55
N TYR A 33 -6.04 -17.09 8.58
CA TYR A 33 -7.06 -16.07 8.69
C TYR A 33 -8.10 -16.23 7.60
N GLU A 34 -9.34 -15.88 7.92
CA GLU A 34 -10.42 -15.73 6.96
C GLU A 34 -10.86 -14.27 6.89
N ILE A 35 -11.31 -13.84 5.71
CA ILE A 35 -12.01 -12.56 5.55
C ILE A 35 -13.47 -12.77 5.93
N VAL A 36 -13.92 -12.10 7.00
CA VAL A 36 -15.28 -12.24 7.52
C VAL A 36 -16.30 -11.47 6.68
N THR A 37 -15.85 -10.45 5.95
CA THR A 37 -16.72 -9.53 5.23
C THR A 37 -17.14 -10.10 3.87
N ASP A 38 -18.37 -10.59 3.75
CA ASP A 38 -18.92 -11.11 2.48
C ASP A 38 -19.21 -10.01 1.44
N GLU A 39 -19.44 -8.78 1.89
CA GLU A 39 -19.72 -7.64 0.99
C GLU A 39 -18.50 -7.17 0.19
N VAL A 40 -17.29 -7.58 0.59
CA VAL A 40 -16.06 -7.14 -0.05
C VAL A 40 -15.67 -8.10 -1.16
N ASN A 41 -15.92 -7.69 -2.39
CA ASN A 41 -15.34 -8.35 -3.56
C ASN A 41 -13.81 -8.18 -3.56
N ILE A 42 -13.08 -9.21 -3.15
CA ILE A 42 -11.62 -9.21 -2.98
C ILE A 42 -10.91 -8.91 -4.30
N LYS A 43 -11.40 -9.48 -5.41
CA LYS A 43 -10.86 -9.20 -6.76
C LYS A 43 -10.98 -7.72 -7.09
N LYS A 44 -12.16 -7.13 -6.85
CA LYS A 44 -12.41 -5.70 -7.04
C LYS A 44 -11.49 -4.86 -6.16
N TYR A 45 -11.36 -5.19 -4.88
CA TYR A 45 -10.44 -4.50 -3.97
C TYR A 45 -9.00 -4.52 -4.48
N LYS A 46 -8.47 -5.70 -4.84
CA LYS A 46 -7.11 -5.84 -5.40
C LYS A 46 -6.92 -4.96 -6.63
N VAL A 47 -7.83 -5.05 -7.59
CA VAL A 47 -7.76 -4.27 -8.83
C VAL A 47 -7.83 -2.78 -8.53
N THR A 48 -8.73 -2.35 -7.64
CA THR A 48 -8.81 -0.95 -7.20
C THR A 48 -7.51 -0.47 -6.56
N GLN A 49 -6.90 -1.24 -5.67
CA GLN A 49 -5.62 -0.87 -5.04
C GLN A 49 -4.50 -0.71 -6.09
N ILE A 50 -4.39 -1.63 -7.05
CA ILE A 50 -3.39 -1.57 -8.13
C ILE A 50 -3.62 -0.36 -9.04
N ILE A 51 -4.86 -0.14 -9.48
CA ILE A 51 -5.19 1.01 -10.34
C ILE A 51 -4.86 2.32 -9.64
N ILE A 52 -5.27 2.45 -8.38
CA ILE A 52 -5.05 3.70 -7.64
C ILE A 52 -3.56 3.97 -7.45
N VAL A 53 -2.76 2.99 -7.00
CA VAL A 53 -1.33 3.24 -6.78
C VAL A 53 -0.60 3.57 -8.09
N VAL A 54 -1.00 2.97 -9.22
CA VAL A 54 -0.45 3.31 -10.54
C VAL A 54 -0.86 4.72 -10.95
N LEU A 55 -2.12 5.11 -10.77
CA LEU A 55 -2.58 6.48 -11.06
C LEU A 55 -1.85 7.51 -10.20
N VAL A 56 -1.72 7.25 -8.90
CA VAL A 56 -0.95 8.08 -7.97
C VAL A 56 0.50 8.21 -8.44
N PHE A 57 1.14 7.11 -8.86
CA PHE A 57 2.51 7.14 -9.40
C PHE A 57 2.61 8.01 -10.66
N LEU A 58 1.71 7.84 -11.62
CA LEU A 58 1.74 8.61 -12.86
C LEU A 58 1.51 10.10 -12.61
N ILE A 59 0.58 10.46 -11.72
CA ILE A 59 0.34 11.85 -11.34
C ILE A 59 1.56 12.43 -10.64
N GLN A 60 2.10 11.74 -9.63
CA GLN A 60 3.28 12.20 -8.90
C GLN A 60 4.44 12.41 -9.87
N LEU A 61 4.69 11.45 -10.77
CA LEU A 61 5.72 11.57 -11.79
C LEU A 61 5.50 12.78 -12.70
N ALA A 62 4.28 12.98 -13.21
CA ALA A 62 3.94 14.13 -14.05
C ALA A 62 4.15 15.48 -13.32
N LEU A 63 3.77 15.56 -12.05
CA LEU A 63 4.00 16.74 -11.21
C LEU A 63 5.48 17.06 -11.04
N GLY A 64 6.35 16.04 -10.98
CA GLY A 64 7.80 16.22 -10.90
C GLY A 64 8.42 16.90 -12.12
N PHE A 65 7.75 16.84 -13.28
CA PHE A 65 8.16 17.55 -14.50
C PHE A 65 7.63 18.98 -14.57
N ILE A 66 6.68 19.36 -13.70
CA ILE A 66 6.20 20.73 -13.63
C ILE A 66 7.25 21.57 -12.91
N ASN A 67 7.96 22.42 -13.67
CA ASN A 67 8.87 23.41 -13.09
C ASN A 67 8.07 24.57 -12.45
N ASN A 68 7.64 24.36 -11.20
CA ASN A 68 6.94 25.34 -10.37
C ASN A 68 7.85 25.90 -9.27
N ALA A 69 7.55 27.10 -8.77
CA ALA A 69 8.42 27.77 -7.80
C ALA A 69 8.29 27.14 -6.41
N GLY A 70 7.07 26.76 -6.00
CA GLY A 70 6.81 26.14 -4.70
C GLY A 70 7.43 24.75 -4.55
N GLY A 71 7.55 24.00 -5.65
CA GLY A 71 8.19 22.69 -5.66
C GLY A 71 9.70 22.70 -5.40
N ARG A 72 10.34 23.87 -5.40
CA ARG A 72 11.76 24.03 -5.03
C ARG A 72 11.96 24.25 -3.53
N ILE A 73 10.89 24.44 -2.78
CA ILE A 73 10.96 24.73 -1.36
C ILE A 73 10.97 23.43 -0.57
N LEU A 74 11.91 23.32 0.37
CA LEU A 74 12.21 22.08 1.07
C LEU A 74 10.99 21.49 1.80
N TYR A 75 10.17 22.32 2.46
CA TYR A 75 8.97 21.84 3.17
C TYR A 75 7.83 21.39 2.24
N VAL A 76 7.91 21.65 0.93
CA VAL A 76 7.00 21.14 -0.10
C VAL A 76 7.62 19.93 -0.79
N SER A 77 8.89 20.05 -1.20
CA SER A 77 9.59 19.04 -2.00
C SER A 77 9.94 17.79 -1.21
N LEU A 78 10.30 17.92 0.08
CA LEU A 78 10.69 16.78 0.90
C LEU A 78 9.53 15.81 1.16
N PRO A 79 8.33 16.25 1.63
CA PRO A 79 7.17 15.35 1.74
C PRO A 79 6.77 14.75 0.40
N TYR A 80 6.81 15.55 -0.67
CA TYR A 80 6.52 15.10 -2.04
C TYR A 80 7.45 13.97 -2.51
N LEU A 81 8.75 14.07 -2.25
CA LEU A 81 9.75 13.06 -2.61
C LEU A 81 9.67 11.82 -1.72
N ILE A 82 9.51 11.99 -0.41
CA ILE A 82 9.43 10.86 0.53
C ILE A 82 8.22 9.98 0.22
N ALA A 83 7.13 10.54 -0.33
CA ALA A 83 5.93 9.80 -0.71
C ALA A 83 6.17 8.68 -1.75
N PHE A 84 7.27 8.73 -2.54
CA PHE A 84 7.62 7.65 -3.46
C PHE A 84 8.00 6.34 -2.76
N LEU A 85 8.54 6.40 -1.53
CA LEU A 85 8.88 5.21 -0.75
C LEU A 85 7.65 4.38 -0.35
N PRO A 86 6.65 4.92 0.38
CA PRO A 86 5.44 4.17 0.69
C PRO A 86 4.68 3.77 -0.58
N MET A 87 4.77 4.55 -1.67
CA MET A 87 4.18 4.19 -2.96
C MET A 87 4.75 2.89 -3.54
N ALA A 88 6.07 2.72 -3.56
CA ALA A 88 6.70 1.48 -3.99
C ALA A 88 6.26 0.28 -3.13
N TYR A 89 6.24 0.45 -1.80
CA TYR A 89 5.79 -0.60 -0.88
C TYR A 89 4.30 -0.90 -0.99
N TRP A 90 3.47 0.10 -1.32
CA TRP A 90 2.05 -0.10 -1.58
C TRP A 90 1.83 -0.92 -2.84
N PHE A 91 2.55 -0.62 -3.93
CA PHE A 91 2.46 -1.40 -5.17
C PHE A 91 2.85 -2.87 -4.94
N ILE A 92 3.96 -3.12 -4.23
CA ILE A 92 4.38 -4.48 -3.85
C ILE A 92 3.32 -5.17 -2.98
N ALA A 93 2.67 -4.45 -2.06
CA ALA A 93 1.63 -5.00 -1.21
C ALA A 93 0.36 -5.34 -2.01
N ALA A 94 -0.04 -4.47 -2.95
CA ALA A 94 -1.22 -4.63 -3.77
C ALA A 94 -1.12 -5.84 -4.71
N THR A 95 0.06 -6.11 -5.28
CA THR A 95 0.28 -7.29 -6.14
C THR A 95 0.19 -8.61 -5.37
N ARG A 96 0.54 -8.61 -4.08
CA ARG A 96 0.44 -9.77 -3.17
C ARG A 96 -0.99 -10.10 -2.73
N LEU A 97 -1.95 -9.20 -2.95
CA LEU A 97 -3.34 -9.46 -2.57
C LEU A 97 -3.89 -10.66 -3.35
N PRO A 98 -4.70 -11.53 -2.71
CA PRO A 98 -5.36 -12.62 -3.40
C PRO A 98 -6.44 -12.07 -4.34
N SER A 99 -6.79 -12.84 -5.37
CA SER A 99 -7.91 -12.50 -6.28
C SER A 99 -9.22 -13.17 -5.88
N GLU A 100 -9.18 -14.14 -4.95
CA GLU A 100 -10.31 -14.96 -4.52
C GLU A 100 -10.34 -15.06 -2.99
N LYS A 101 -11.53 -15.31 -2.44
CA LYS A 101 -11.71 -15.56 -1.02
C LYS A 101 -11.15 -16.95 -0.72
N LYS A 102 -10.08 -16.99 0.06
CA LYS A 102 -9.44 -18.23 0.51
C LYS A 102 -8.86 -18.03 1.90
N GLU A 103 -8.55 -19.12 2.56
CA GLU A 103 -7.74 -19.11 3.77
C GLU A 103 -6.42 -18.35 3.53
N LEU A 104 -6.17 -17.36 4.36
CA LEU A 104 -5.04 -16.44 4.25
C LEU A 104 -3.98 -16.79 5.27
N ARG A 105 -2.76 -17.01 4.79
CA ARG A 105 -1.58 -17.05 5.66
C ARG A 105 -1.33 -15.68 6.26
N LEU A 106 -0.75 -15.65 7.46
CA LEU A 106 -0.35 -14.43 8.16
C LEU A 106 0.47 -13.48 7.26
N GLU A 107 1.35 -14.02 6.42
CA GLU A 107 2.16 -13.23 5.49
C GLU A 107 1.29 -12.40 4.53
N ILE A 108 0.21 -12.96 3.99
CA ILE A 108 -0.67 -12.27 3.05
C ILE A 108 -1.43 -11.15 3.79
N VAL A 109 -1.87 -11.41 5.02
CA VAL A 109 -2.56 -10.43 5.86
C VAL A 109 -1.65 -9.26 6.20
N ASP A 110 -0.44 -9.54 6.70
CA ASP A 110 0.51 -8.50 7.15
C ASP A 110 1.14 -7.76 5.96
N LEU A 111 1.68 -8.49 4.96
CA LEU A 111 2.46 -7.91 3.85
C LEU A 111 1.60 -7.46 2.66
N GLY A 112 0.37 -7.94 2.54
CA GLY A 112 -0.59 -7.51 1.53
C GLY A 112 -1.56 -6.47 2.09
N PHE A 113 -2.51 -6.91 2.91
CA PHE A 113 -3.62 -6.06 3.35
C PHE A 113 -3.20 -4.95 4.32
N LYS A 114 -2.56 -5.29 5.45
CA LYS A 114 -2.14 -4.28 6.44
C LYS A 114 -1.12 -3.31 5.84
N ARG A 115 -0.17 -3.82 5.06
CA ARG A 115 0.81 -2.96 4.38
C ARG A 115 0.15 -2.01 3.39
N SER A 116 -0.77 -2.48 2.55
CA SER A 116 -1.50 -1.59 1.62
C SER A 116 -2.23 -0.47 2.37
N LYS A 117 -2.93 -0.82 3.46
CA LYS A 117 -3.64 0.14 4.32
C LYS A 117 -2.73 1.21 4.93
N VAL A 118 -1.56 0.81 5.44
CA VAL A 118 -0.62 1.74 6.09
C VAL A 118 0.09 2.60 5.04
N MET A 119 0.54 2.01 3.94
CA MET A 119 1.27 2.74 2.90
C MET A 119 0.39 3.76 2.19
N SER A 120 -0.88 3.43 1.90
CA SER A 120 -1.82 4.39 1.33
C SER A 120 -2.10 5.57 2.28
N LEU A 121 -2.15 5.31 3.60
CA LEU A 121 -2.28 6.37 4.60
C LEU A 121 -1.04 7.28 4.64
N LEU A 122 0.16 6.70 4.61
CA LEU A 122 1.40 7.48 4.62
C LEU A 122 1.49 8.42 3.40
N ILE A 123 1.08 7.95 2.22
CA ILE A 123 1.01 8.79 1.01
C ILE A 123 0.02 9.94 1.21
N ALA A 124 -1.17 9.67 1.76
CA ALA A 124 -2.13 10.72 2.07
C ALA A 124 -1.57 11.74 3.06
N ILE A 125 -0.84 11.31 4.10
CA ILE A 125 -0.21 12.22 5.07
C ILE A 125 0.85 13.08 4.38
N PHE A 126 1.79 12.48 3.63
CA PHE A 126 2.84 13.24 2.96
C PHE A 126 2.31 14.21 1.91
N SER A 127 1.31 13.78 1.13
CA SER A 127 0.62 14.65 0.19
C SER A 127 -0.11 15.79 0.91
N GLY A 128 -0.76 15.51 2.05
CA GLY A 128 -1.37 16.54 2.90
C GLY A 128 -0.37 17.59 3.38
N ILE A 129 0.83 17.16 3.82
CA ILE A 129 1.91 18.08 4.21
C ILE A 129 2.37 18.91 3.00
N ALA A 130 2.56 18.28 1.82
CA ALA A 130 2.94 18.99 0.59
C ALA A 130 1.88 20.02 0.16
N ILE A 131 0.59 19.70 0.29
CA ILE A 131 -0.54 20.60 0.02
C ILE A 131 -0.48 21.81 0.96
N LEU A 132 -0.35 21.58 2.27
CA LEU A 132 -0.27 22.67 3.25
C LEU A 132 0.94 23.57 2.98
N GLY A 133 2.10 22.97 2.69
CA GLY A 133 3.30 23.71 2.30
C GLY A 133 3.08 24.54 1.03
N ALA A 134 2.46 23.95 0.00
CA ALA A 134 2.17 24.66 -1.25
C ALA A 134 1.17 25.82 -1.05
N ILE A 135 0.18 25.67 -0.17
CA ILE A 135 -0.76 26.75 0.20
C ILE A 135 -0.02 27.89 0.90
N VAL A 136 0.83 27.57 1.88
CA VAL A 136 1.65 28.57 2.59
C VAL A 136 2.56 29.30 1.59
N PHE A 137 3.20 28.58 0.68
CA PHE A 137 4.00 29.19 -0.38
C PHE A 137 3.16 30.15 -1.24
N LEU A 138 1.99 29.71 -1.71
CA LEU A 138 1.13 30.51 -2.58
C LEU A 138 0.63 31.79 -1.91
N ILE A 139 0.35 31.77 -0.60
CA ILE A 139 -0.16 32.94 0.13
C ILE A 139 0.95 33.96 0.41
N PHE A 140 2.13 33.50 0.81
CA PHE A 140 3.16 34.38 1.38
C PHE A 140 4.37 34.64 0.47
N PHE A 141 4.63 33.75 -0.48
CA PHE A 141 5.90 33.70 -1.22
C PHE A 141 5.71 33.44 -2.72
N SER A 142 4.47 33.53 -3.22
CA SER A 142 4.16 33.23 -4.62
C SER A 142 4.92 34.15 -5.57
N GLU A 143 5.97 33.63 -6.17
CA GLU A 143 6.77 34.31 -7.18
C GLU A 143 6.79 33.47 -8.47
N GLY A 144 6.49 34.09 -9.61
CA GLY A 144 6.53 33.44 -10.93
C GLY A 144 5.17 32.99 -11.45
N ASN A 145 5.12 31.80 -12.08
CA ASN A 145 3.95 31.33 -12.82
C ASN A 145 2.96 30.60 -11.91
N ILE A 146 1.98 31.35 -11.39
CA ILE A 146 0.94 30.86 -10.48
C ILE A 146 0.15 29.67 -11.03
N LEU A 147 -0.04 29.58 -12.36
CA LEU A 147 -0.75 28.47 -12.98
C LEU A 147 -0.04 27.14 -12.72
N LYS A 148 1.29 27.12 -12.77
CA LYS A 148 2.07 25.90 -12.52
C LYS A 148 2.00 25.47 -11.05
N ASP A 149 2.03 26.43 -10.12
CA ASP A 149 1.87 26.14 -8.70
C ASP A 149 0.45 25.65 -8.37
N LEU A 150 -0.58 26.21 -9.01
CA LEU A 150 -1.96 25.71 -8.90
C LEU A 150 -2.14 24.31 -9.50
N LEU A 151 -1.50 24.01 -10.64
CA LEU A 151 -1.52 22.67 -11.22
C LEU A 151 -0.83 21.65 -10.29
N PHE A 152 0.29 22.03 -9.68
CA PHE A 152 0.96 21.20 -8.67
C PHE A 152 0.04 20.93 -7.46
N LEU A 153 -0.58 21.98 -6.93
CA LEU A 153 -1.52 21.87 -5.81
C LEU A 153 -2.71 20.96 -6.14
N LEU A 154 -3.32 21.14 -7.33
CA LEU A 154 -4.44 20.33 -7.79
C LEU A 154 -4.04 18.86 -7.93
N GLY A 155 -2.88 18.58 -8.53
CA GLY A 155 -2.38 17.21 -8.65
C GLY A 155 -2.12 16.56 -7.29
N GLN A 156 -1.55 17.30 -6.33
CA GLN A 156 -1.39 16.81 -4.96
C GLN A 156 -2.73 16.55 -4.28
N LEU A 157 -3.75 17.41 -4.46
CA LEU A 157 -5.09 17.15 -3.96
C LEU A 157 -5.67 15.84 -4.52
N ILE A 158 -5.51 15.59 -5.82
CA ILE A 158 -5.96 14.33 -6.44
C ILE A 158 -5.23 13.13 -5.81
N VAL A 159 -3.91 13.21 -5.64
CA VAL A 159 -3.11 12.15 -4.99
C VAL A 159 -3.59 11.90 -3.56
N PHE A 160 -3.81 12.96 -2.78
CA PHE A 160 -4.34 12.88 -1.43
C PHE A 160 -5.68 12.16 -1.38
N THR A 161 -6.64 12.58 -2.22
CA THR A 161 -7.98 12.00 -2.26
C THR A 161 -7.95 10.54 -2.66
N LEU A 162 -7.17 10.18 -3.68
CA LEU A 162 -7.02 8.81 -4.15
C LEU A 162 -6.40 7.89 -3.07
N ALA A 163 -5.32 8.34 -2.44
CA ALA A 163 -4.64 7.60 -1.38
C ALA A 163 -5.53 7.42 -0.14
N LEU A 164 -6.28 8.47 0.23
CA LEU A 164 -7.24 8.41 1.34
C LEU A 164 -8.41 7.48 1.02
N PHE A 165 -8.97 7.53 -0.20
CA PHE A 165 -10.01 6.61 -0.64
C PHE A 165 -9.56 5.16 -0.56
N ALA A 166 -8.35 4.86 -1.04
CA ALA A 166 -7.76 3.53 -0.93
C ALA A 166 -7.57 3.08 0.53
N HIS A 167 -7.17 3.99 1.42
CA HIS A 167 -7.06 3.72 2.85
C HIS A 167 -8.42 3.36 3.47
N LEU A 168 -9.44 4.17 3.19
CA LEU A 168 -10.80 3.96 3.68
C LEU A 168 -11.40 2.64 3.17
N GLN A 169 -11.15 2.28 1.91
CA GLN A 169 -11.54 0.98 1.38
C GLN A 169 -10.85 -0.17 2.13
N SER A 170 -9.55 -0.02 2.43
CA SER A 170 -8.78 -1.02 3.18
C SER A 170 -9.25 -1.19 4.63
N ARG A 171 -9.95 -0.21 5.21
CA ARG A 171 -10.54 -0.32 6.56
C ARG A 171 -11.75 -1.25 6.62
N LYS A 172 -12.41 -1.50 5.49
CA LYS A 172 -13.61 -2.36 5.41
C LYS A 172 -13.29 -3.86 5.53
N ILE A 173 -12.01 -4.23 5.44
CA ILE A 173 -11.58 -5.63 5.42
C ILE A 173 -11.27 -6.07 6.85
N ILE A 174 -12.07 -7.01 7.36
CA ILE A 174 -11.93 -7.57 8.70
C ILE A 174 -11.47 -9.02 8.58
N PHE A 175 -10.42 -9.36 9.33
CA PHE A 175 -9.87 -10.71 9.41
C PHE A 175 -10.28 -11.37 10.71
N ARG A 176 -10.59 -12.66 10.66
CA ARG A 176 -10.75 -13.53 11.82
C ARG A 176 -9.70 -14.64 11.75
N LYS A 177 -9.08 -14.97 12.87
CA LYS A 177 -8.20 -16.13 12.98
C LYS A 177 -9.07 -17.39 13.01
N ILE A 178 -8.72 -18.39 12.19
CA ILE A 178 -9.34 -19.70 12.25
C ILE A 178 -8.60 -20.48 13.34
N ASP A 179 -9.30 -20.86 14.40
CA ASP A 179 -8.79 -21.81 15.37
C ASP A 179 -8.96 -23.21 14.78
N ARG A 180 -7.84 -23.86 14.46
CA ARG A 180 -7.88 -25.31 14.18
C ARG A 180 -8.05 -25.98 15.53
N GLY A 181 -9.23 -26.57 15.76
CA GLY A 181 -9.40 -27.51 16.87
C GLY A 181 -8.43 -28.67 16.68
N ASP A 182 -7.70 -29.00 17.74
CA ASP A 182 -6.85 -30.18 17.84
C ASP A 182 -7.66 -31.48 17.72
#